data_AF-A0A8B6HF88-F1
#
_entry.id   AF-A0A8B6HF88-F1
#
_cell.length_a   1.000
_cell.length_b   1.000
_cell.length_c   1.000
_cell.angle_alpha   90.00
_cell.angle_beta   90.00
_cell.angle_gamma   90.00
#
_symmetry.space_group_name_H-M   'P 1'
#
loop_
_entity.id
_entity.type
_entity.pdbx_description
1 polymer ?
#
loop_
_entity_poly.entity_id
_entity_poly.type
_entity_poly.pdbx_seq_one_letter_code
_entity_poly.pdbx_strand_id
1 'polypeptide(L)'
;MQQKIYVWFPDFVKKTVDKYFPQFEKIAHNLNWPKPYWTTMLQSVFEGKAAEIYSALPSEKSSDYDTVKQEVLKAYELVPEAYRQKFRSYKKFDSQTYVEFAREKEDLFDKWLTSKKTDNNFDNLRQLMLLEEFKQCVHLDLKTHLDDKTVGTIHDAAVISDNYTLSHKRSFKGQNVNTSSGNYKNQSTERTDSKPVAQNKSQSIQL
;
A
#
# COMPACT_ATOMS: atom_id res chain seq x y z
N MET A 1 -42.49 5.63 -15.61
CA MET A 1 -41.59 6.79 -15.79
C MET A 1 -40.68 6.88 -14.57
N GLN A 2 -39.51 6.23 -14.61
CA GLN A 2 -38.50 6.27 -13.54
C GLN A 2 -37.20 6.89 -14.07
N GLN A 3 -37.30 8.07 -14.68
CA GLN A 3 -36.15 8.80 -15.20
C GLN A 3 -36.07 10.15 -14.51
N LYS A 4 -34.87 10.48 -14.00
CA LYS A 4 -34.41 11.78 -13.45
C LYS A 4 -34.38 11.97 -11.94
N ILE A 5 -33.83 11.01 -11.18
CA ILE A 5 -33.18 11.32 -9.89
C ILE A 5 -31.65 11.11 -9.95
N TYR A 6 -31.15 10.33 -10.92
CA TYR A 6 -29.72 10.04 -11.10
C TYR A 6 -28.85 11.16 -11.68
N VAL A 7 -29.42 12.28 -12.14
CA VAL A 7 -28.67 13.30 -12.92
C VAL A 7 -27.76 14.19 -12.06
N TRP A 8 -27.86 14.11 -10.73
CA TRP A 8 -27.15 15.04 -9.84
C TRP A 8 -26.28 14.37 -8.77
N PHE A 9 -26.05 13.07 -8.88
CA PHE A 9 -25.05 12.41 -8.03
C PHE A 9 -23.71 12.40 -8.77
N PRO A 10 -22.63 12.91 -8.15
CA PRO A 10 -21.29 12.64 -8.65
C PRO A 10 -21.14 11.12 -8.77
N ASP A 11 -20.61 10.64 -9.90
CA ASP A 11 -20.36 9.21 -10.06
C ASP A 11 -19.47 8.71 -8.91
N PHE A 12 -19.84 7.58 -8.30
CA PHE A 12 -19.00 6.93 -7.32
C PHE A 12 -17.81 6.28 -8.03
N VAL A 13 -16.78 7.08 -8.31
CA VAL A 13 -15.58 6.56 -8.92
C VAL A 13 -14.77 5.87 -7.82
N LYS A 14 -14.69 4.53 -7.90
CA LYS A 14 -13.86 3.68 -7.01
C LYS A 14 -12.42 4.21 -6.81
N LYS A 15 -11.92 5.03 -7.73
CA LYS A 15 -10.57 5.62 -7.75
C LYS A 15 -10.41 6.90 -6.93
N THR A 16 -11.49 7.49 -6.39
CA THR A 16 -11.49 8.76 -5.63
C THR A 16 -12.51 8.78 -4.48
N VAL A 17 -12.68 7.67 -3.76
CA VAL A 17 -13.62 7.58 -2.62
C VAL A 17 -13.28 8.60 -1.52
N ASP A 18 -11.99 8.92 -1.38
CA ASP A 18 -11.44 9.99 -0.55
C ASP A 18 -11.94 11.39 -0.92
N LYS A 19 -12.12 11.67 -2.21
CA LYS A 19 -12.65 12.95 -2.71
C LYS A 19 -14.17 12.94 -2.79
N TYR A 20 -14.77 11.76 -2.89
CA TYR A 20 -16.21 11.59 -3.04
C TYR A 20 -16.98 12.07 -1.81
N PHE A 21 -16.60 11.62 -0.59
CA PHE A 21 -17.32 12.03 0.62
C PHE A 21 -17.28 13.54 0.87
N PRO A 22 -16.13 14.24 0.77
CA PRO A 22 -16.10 15.70 0.87
C PRO A 22 -16.93 16.41 -0.22
N GLN A 23 -16.92 15.90 -1.45
CA GLN A 23 -17.72 16.47 -2.53
C GLN A 23 -19.22 16.27 -2.29
N PHE A 24 -19.63 15.07 -1.87
CA PHE A 24 -20.99 14.74 -1.47
C PHE A 24 -21.45 15.60 -0.30
N GLU A 25 -20.64 15.76 0.75
CA GLU A 25 -20.95 16.60 1.92
C GLU A 25 -21.16 18.06 1.51
N LYS A 26 -20.26 18.62 0.69
CA LYS A 26 -20.38 19.99 0.20
C LYS A 26 -21.68 20.20 -0.56
N ILE A 27 -22.02 19.25 -1.41
CA ILE A 27 -23.26 19.21 -2.17
C ILE A 27 -24.48 19.14 -1.24
N ALA A 28 -24.48 18.20 -0.30
CA ALA A 28 -25.60 17.94 0.61
C ALA A 28 -25.86 19.12 1.55
N HIS A 29 -24.81 19.80 2.01
CA HIS A 29 -24.92 21.03 2.78
C HIS A 29 -25.48 22.18 1.93
N ASN A 30 -24.99 22.36 0.69
CA ASN A 30 -25.48 23.43 -0.19
C ASN A 30 -26.97 23.31 -0.52
N LEU A 31 -27.49 22.07 -0.56
CA LEU A 31 -28.91 21.80 -0.80
C LEU A 31 -29.73 21.57 0.47
N ASN A 32 -29.14 21.74 1.66
CA ASN A 32 -29.79 21.50 2.96
C ASN A 32 -30.46 20.12 3.06
N TRP A 33 -29.82 19.08 2.56
CA TRP A 33 -30.36 17.72 2.64
C TRP A 33 -30.35 17.21 4.08
N PRO A 34 -31.44 16.61 4.58
CA PRO A 34 -31.45 16.07 5.93
C PRO A 34 -30.50 14.88 6.04
N LYS A 35 -29.57 14.92 7.01
CA LYS A 35 -28.59 13.87 7.30
C LYS A 35 -29.15 12.44 7.33
N PRO A 36 -30.35 12.17 7.88
CA PRO A 36 -30.91 10.82 7.91
C PRO A 36 -31.10 10.16 6.54
N TYR A 37 -31.21 10.94 5.45
CA TYR A 37 -31.39 10.41 4.09
C TYR A 37 -30.06 10.24 3.34
N TRP A 38 -28.95 10.71 3.88
CA TRP A 38 -27.66 10.66 3.20
C TRP A 38 -27.21 9.21 2.97
N THR A 39 -27.47 8.31 3.91
CA THR A 39 -27.16 6.88 3.77
C THR A 39 -27.96 6.21 2.66
N THR A 40 -29.26 6.52 2.54
CA THR A 40 -30.10 6.06 1.45
C THR A 40 -29.62 6.58 0.09
N MET A 41 -29.17 7.83 0.03
CA MET A 41 -28.57 8.40 -1.18
C MET A 41 -27.28 7.68 -1.53
N LEU A 42 -26.38 7.48 -0.55
CA LEU A 42 -25.13 6.75 -0.75
C LEU A 42 -25.34 5.32 -1.26
N GLN A 43 -26.34 4.59 -0.74
CA GLN A 43 -26.68 3.25 -1.22
C GLN A 43 -26.95 3.23 -2.72
N SER A 44 -27.59 4.27 -3.27
CA SER A 44 -27.92 4.35 -4.70
C SER A 44 -26.71 4.63 -5.60
N VAL A 45 -25.62 5.13 -5.04
CA VAL A 45 -24.39 5.51 -5.76
C VAL A 45 -23.24 4.53 -5.47
N PHE A 46 -23.28 3.79 -4.36
CA PHE A 46 -22.24 2.83 -4.02
C PHE A 46 -22.16 1.69 -5.04
N GLU A 47 -20.93 1.37 -5.44
CA GLU A 47 -20.64 0.28 -6.37
C GLU A 47 -19.47 -0.59 -5.89
N GLY A 48 -19.52 -1.89 -6.22
CA GLY A 48 -18.51 -2.88 -5.87
C GLY A 48 -18.26 -2.93 -4.36
N LYS A 49 -17.01 -2.72 -3.93
CA LYS A 49 -16.59 -2.86 -2.54
C LYS A 49 -17.40 -1.99 -1.56
N ALA A 50 -17.78 -0.77 -1.94
CA ALA A 50 -18.58 0.09 -1.07
C ALA A 50 -20.00 -0.45 -0.86
N ALA A 51 -20.60 -1.03 -1.90
CA ALA A 51 -21.94 -1.62 -1.84
C ALA A 51 -21.94 -2.93 -1.02
N GLU A 52 -20.90 -3.75 -1.17
CA GLU A 52 -20.69 -4.97 -0.37
C GLU A 52 -20.62 -4.65 1.12
N ILE A 53 -19.86 -3.61 1.48
CA ILE A 53 -19.71 -3.17 2.88
C ILE A 53 -21.01 -2.63 3.43
N TYR A 54 -21.69 -1.75 2.68
CA TYR A 54 -22.98 -1.22 3.08
C TYR A 54 -24.02 -2.34 3.33
N SER A 55 -24.04 -3.35 2.45
CA SER A 55 -24.96 -4.49 2.57
C SER A 55 -24.60 -5.43 3.73
N ALA A 56 -23.33 -5.50 4.12
CA ALA A 56 -22.85 -6.29 5.24
C ALA A 56 -23.09 -5.60 6.60
N LEU A 57 -23.38 -4.29 6.63
CA LEU A 57 -23.64 -3.56 7.86
C LEU A 57 -25.04 -3.88 8.43
N PRO A 58 -25.16 -4.05 9.76
CA PRO A 58 -26.46 -4.14 10.42
C PRO A 58 -27.31 -2.89 10.18
N SER A 59 -28.64 -3.05 10.16
CA SER A 59 -29.60 -1.94 9.88
C SER A 59 -29.40 -0.71 10.75
N GLU A 60 -28.96 -0.88 12.00
CA GLU A 60 -28.70 0.22 12.94
C GLU A 60 -27.48 1.05 12.54
N LYS A 61 -26.44 0.39 12.00
CA LYS A 61 -25.21 1.04 11.54
C LYS A 61 -25.32 1.59 10.13
N SER A 62 -26.12 0.96 9.27
CA SER A 62 -26.32 1.41 7.90
C SER A 62 -27.22 2.66 7.78
N SER A 63 -27.94 3.00 8.84
CA SER A 63 -28.69 4.28 8.94
C SER A 63 -27.83 5.47 9.36
N ASP A 64 -26.67 5.25 9.97
CA ASP A 64 -25.76 6.31 10.39
C ASP A 64 -24.72 6.63 9.30
N TYR A 65 -24.77 7.86 8.79
CA TYR A 65 -23.83 8.32 7.77
C TYR A 65 -22.38 8.29 8.24
N ASP A 66 -22.11 8.70 9.48
CA ASP A 66 -20.74 8.81 9.97
C ASP A 66 -20.12 7.40 10.12
N THR A 67 -20.91 6.44 10.61
CA THR A 67 -20.54 5.01 10.63
C THR A 67 -20.33 4.44 9.23
N VAL A 68 -21.26 4.66 8.29
CA VAL A 68 -21.13 4.18 6.90
C VAL A 68 -19.91 4.77 6.22
N LYS A 69 -19.68 6.08 6.36
CA LYS A 69 -18.49 6.76 5.85
C LYS A 69 -17.22 6.14 6.43
N GLN A 70 -17.17 5.92 7.74
CA GLN A 70 -16.02 5.28 8.37
C GLN A 70 -15.80 3.86 7.88
N GLU A 71 -16.83 3.02 7.84
CA GLU A 71 -16.71 1.61 7.42
C GLU A 71 -16.39 1.48 5.94
N VAL A 72 -16.93 2.35 5.08
CA VAL A 72 -16.52 2.42 3.67
C VAL A 72 -15.09 2.93 3.59
N LEU A 73 -14.73 4.06 4.20
CA LEU A 73 -13.35 4.52 4.23
C LEU A 73 -12.39 3.49 4.83
N LYS A 74 -12.86 2.61 5.72
CA LYS A 74 -12.15 1.51 6.37
C LYS A 74 -12.02 0.24 5.55
N ALA A 75 -13.05 -0.13 4.82
CA ALA A 75 -12.90 -1.13 3.78
C ALA A 75 -11.94 -0.63 2.71
N TYR A 76 -11.94 0.68 2.50
CA TYR A 76 -10.92 1.34 1.75
C TYR A 76 -9.64 1.54 2.56
N GLU A 77 -9.54 1.43 3.93
CA GLU A 77 -8.38 1.62 4.89
C GLU A 77 -7.22 0.64 4.66
N LEU A 78 -7.39 -0.26 3.71
CA LEU A 78 -6.36 -0.43 2.69
C LEU A 78 -6.06 0.91 1.96
N VAL A 79 -6.20 2.09 2.56
CA VAL A 79 -6.24 3.43 1.90
C VAL A 79 -4.80 3.81 1.65
N PRO A 80 -3.90 3.74 2.65
CA PRO A 80 -2.47 3.86 2.38
C PRO A 80 -2.00 2.81 1.37
N GLU A 81 -2.48 1.58 1.53
CA GLU A 81 -2.08 0.47 0.68
C GLU A 81 -2.62 0.62 -0.75
N ALA A 82 -3.80 1.20 -0.94
CA ALA A 82 -4.44 1.46 -2.22
C ALA A 82 -3.81 2.67 -2.90
N TYR A 83 -3.49 3.74 -2.17
CA TYR A 83 -2.69 4.83 -2.72
C TYR A 83 -1.30 4.35 -3.11
N ARG A 84 -0.66 3.49 -2.30
CA ARG A 84 0.61 2.85 -2.64
C ARG A 84 0.49 2.02 -3.91
N GLN A 85 -0.46 1.09 -3.95
CA GLN A 85 -0.67 0.22 -5.12
C GLN A 85 -0.98 1.04 -6.36
N LYS A 86 -1.86 2.04 -6.25
CA LYS A 86 -2.18 2.95 -7.34
C LYS A 86 -0.95 3.75 -7.77
N PHE A 87 -0.18 4.30 -6.84
CA PHE A 87 1.08 4.97 -7.15
C PHE A 87 2.04 4.04 -7.91
N ARG A 88 2.23 2.79 -7.47
CA ARG A 88 3.11 1.82 -8.13
C ARG A 88 2.57 1.36 -9.49
N SER A 89 1.27 1.16 -9.62
CA SER A 89 0.62 0.63 -10.83
C SER A 89 0.15 1.69 -11.81
N TYR A 90 0.22 2.98 -11.46
CA TYR A 90 -0.27 4.07 -12.31
C TYR A 90 0.60 4.18 -13.58
N LYS A 91 -0.06 4.07 -14.73
CA LYS A 91 0.53 4.16 -16.07
C LYS A 91 -0.09 5.34 -16.80
N LYS A 92 0.71 5.99 -17.65
CA LYS A 92 0.25 7.09 -18.49
C LYS A 92 -0.80 6.59 -19.48
N PHE A 93 -1.85 7.38 -19.67
CA PHE A 93 -2.84 7.16 -20.73
C PHE A 93 -2.41 7.86 -22.03
N ASP A 94 -2.85 7.34 -23.19
CA ASP A 94 -2.48 7.91 -24.49
C ASP A 94 -2.95 9.35 -24.66
N SER A 95 -4.12 9.68 -24.11
CA SER A 95 -4.71 11.02 -24.11
C SER A 95 -4.15 11.98 -23.06
N GLN A 96 -3.28 11.51 -22.15
CA GLN A 96 -2.74 12.32 -21.05
C GLN A 96 -1.39 12.94 -21.42
N THR A 97 -1.15 14.19 -21.04
CA THR A 97 0.18 14.81 -21.17
C THR A 97 1.16 14.28 -20.11
N TYR A 98 2.47 14.40 -20.36
CA TYR A 98 3.46 13.98 -19.36
C TYR A 98 3.45 14.84 -18.09
N VAL A 99 3.07 16.12 -18.20
CA VAL A 99 2.94 17.02 -17.05
C VAL A 99 1.79 16.58 -16.15
N GLU A 100 0.62 16.26 -16.72
CA GLU A 100 -0.51 15.71 -15.96
C GLU A 100 -0.18 14.35 -15.35
N PHE A 101 0.56 13.50 -16.06
CA PHE A 101 0.99 12.21 -15.53
C PHE A 101 1.89 12.36 -14.30
N ALA A 102 2.88 13.25 -14.37
CA ALA A 102 3.77 13.54 -13.24
C ALA A 102 2.99 14.10 -12.04
N ARG A 103 2.11 15.08 -12.28
CA ARG A 103 1.27 15.66 -11.23
C ARG A 103 0.39 14.63 -10.54
N GLU A 104 -0.28 13.76 -11.31
CA GLU A 104 -1.10 12.69 -10.73
C GLU A 104 -0.27 11.67 -9.95
N LYS A 105 0.98 11.40 -10.36
CA LYS A 105 1.92 10.55 -9.60
C LYS A 105 2.31 11.19 -8.27
N GLU A 106 2.64 12.48 -8.27
CA GLU A 106 2.96 13.25 -7.07
C GLU A 106 1.77 13.28 -6.11
N ASP A 107 0.57 13.63 -6.61
CA ASP A 107 -0.67 13.65 -5.82
C ASP A 107 -0.96 12.30 -5.16
N LEU A 108 -0.69 11.18 -5.85
CA LEU A 108 -0.88 9.83 -5.29
C LEU A 108 0.14 9.53 -4.18
N PHE A 109 1.38 9.96 -4.37
CA PHE A 109 2.45 9.78 -3.39
C PHE A 109 2.19 10.60 -2.13
N ASP A 110 1.83 11.87 -2.26
CA ASP A 110 1.54 12.76 -1.13
C ASP A 110 0.34 12.30 -0.33
N LYS A 111 -0.72 11.82 -1.00
CA LYS A 111 -1.86 11.19 -0.32
C LYS A 111 -1.46 9.93 0.43
N TRP A 112 -0.58 9.11 -0.15
CA TRP A 112 -0.08 7.94 0.55
C TRP A 112 0.67 8.33 1.83
N LEU A 113 1.57 9.32 1.77
CA LEU A 113 2.28 9.82 2.96
C LEU A 113 1.34 10.40 4.01
N THR A 114 0.38 11.23 3.58
CA THR A 114 -0.63 11.83 4.46
C THR A 114 -1.46 10.75 5.16
N SER A 115 -1.84 9.69 4.43
CA SER A 115 -2.61 8.57 4.99
C SER A 115 -1.83 7.73 6.02
N LYS A 116 -0.49 7.71 5.93
CA LYS A 116 0.38 7.06 6.93
C LYS A 116 0.71 7.96 8.12
N LYS A 117 0.22 9.20 8.16
CA LYS A 117 0.57 10.21 9.17
C LYS A 117 2.09 10.38 9.30
N THR A 118 2.80 10.28 8.18
CA THR A 118 4.24 10.51 8.13
C THR A 118 4.46 12.01 8.01
N ASP A 119 4.57 12.70 9.14
CA ASP A 119 4.74 14.15 9.20
C ASP A 119 6.09 14.60 8.62
N ASN A 120 6.22 14.68 7.29
CA ASN A 120 7.39 15.17 6.53
C ASN A 120 8.78 14.78 7.06
N ASN A 121 8.87 13.68 7.80
CA ASN A 121 10.10 13.20 8.41
C ASN A 121 10.74 12.21 7.45
N PHE A 122 11.95 12.54 7.00
CA PHE A 122 12.73 11.69 6.11
C PHE A 122 12.93 10.28 6.68
N ASP A 123 13.11 10.14 8.01
CA ASP A 123 13.30 8.83 8.63
C ASP A 123 12.04 7.97 8.53
N ASN A 124 10.86 8.56 8.72
CA ASN A 124 9.59 7.86 8.57
C ASN A 124 9.35 7.45 7.11
N LEU A 125 9.69 8.32 6.15
CA LEU A 125 9.65 7.98 4.73
C LEU A 125 10.58 6.82 4.41
N ARG A 126 11.82 6.87 4.92
CA ARG A 126 12.81 5.80 4.76
C ARG A 126 12.30 4.49 5.34
N GLN A 127 11.75 4.49 6.55
CA GLN A 127 11.16 3.28 7.16
C GLN A 127 9.98 2.74 6.35
N LEU A 128 9.11 3.61 5.83
CA LEU A 128 7.99 3.22 4.98
C LEU A 128 8.45 2.49 3.71
N MET A 129 9.47 3.02 3.03
CA MET A 129 10.05 2.40 1.83
C MET A 129 10.73 1.07 2.14
N LEU A 130 11.50 1.00 3.24
CA LEU A 130 12.17 -0.22 3.69
C LEU A 130 11.17 -1.32 4.08
N LEU A 131 10.08 -0.96 4.76
CA LEU A 131 9.01 -1.88 5.11
C LEU A 131 8.26 -2.39 3.88
N GLU A 132 8.04 -1.53 2.88
CA GLU A 132 7.46 -1.94 1.61
C GLU A 132 8.31 -3.01 0.93
N GLU A 133 9.61 -2.76 0.79
CA GLU A 133 10.53 -3.70 0.14
C GLU A 133 10.63 -5.01 0.94
N PHE A 134 10.79 -4.91 2.26
CA PHE A 134 10.84 -6.09 3.13
C PHE A 134 9.59 -6.97 2.97
N LYS A 135 8.40 -6.36 2.93
CA LYS A 135 7.13 -7.08 2.72
C LYS A 135 7.02 -7.72 1.34
N GLN A 136 7.75 -7.23 0.34
CA GLN A 136 7.76 -7.80 -1.00
C GLN A 136 8.69 -9.03 -1.08
N CYS A 137 9.68 -9.12 -0.19
CA CYS A 137 10.62 -10.25 -0.12
C CYS A 137 10.15 -11.44 0.72
N VAL A 138 9.03 -11.31 1.46
CA VAL A 138 8.52 -12.37 2.34
C VAL A 138 7.32 -13.10 1.75
N HIS A 139 7.06 -14.32 2.24
CA HIS A 139 5.89 -15.10 1.85
C HIS A 139 4.57 -14.44 2.26
N LEU A 140 3.51 -14.75 1.52
CA LEU A 140 2.18 -14.12 1.68
C LEU A 140 1.65 -14.21 3.13
N ASP A 141 1.77 -15.37 3.77
CA ASP A 141 1.27 -15.57 5.14
C ASP A 141 1.94 -14.64 6.16
N LEU A 142 3.26 -14.45 6.01
CA LEU A 142 4.02 -13.53 6.85
C LEU A 142 3.70 -12.07 6.51
N LYS A 143 3.51 -11.75 5.21
CA LYS A 143 3.09 -10.42 4.78
C LYS A 143 1.74 -10.03 5.40
N THR A 144 0.74 -10.93 5.34
CA THR A 144 -0.56 -10.73 5.98
C THR A 144 -0.42 -10.53 7.49
N HIS A 145 0.41 -11.35 8.15
CA HIS A 145 0.68 -11.17 9.59
C HIS A 145 1.30 -9.80 9.94
N LEU A 146 2.20 -9.30 9.10
CA LEU A 146 2.83 -7.98 9.27
C LEU A 146 1.89 -6.82 8.94
N ASP A 147 0.91 -7.03 8.07
CA ASP A 147 -0.13 -6.05 7.78
C ASP A 147 -1.10 -5.91 8.97
N ASP A 148 -1.48 -7.02 9.60
CA ASP A 148 -2.36 -7.04 10.78
C ASP A 148 -1.75 -6.36 12.02
N LYS A 149 -0.42 -6.44 12.18
CA LYS A 149 0.28 -5.91 13.38
C LYS A 149 0.73 -4.45 13.28
N THR A 150 0.43 -3.76 12.19
CA THR A 150 0.77 -2.33 11.95
C THR A 150 2.21 -1.97 12.38
N VAL A 151 3.20 -2.44 11.64
CA VAL A 151 4.62 -2.25 11.99
C VAL A 151 5.15 -0.90 11.52
N GLY A 152 5.87 -0.18 12.39
CA GLY A 152 6.42 1.16 12.12
C GLY A 152 7.88 1.18 11.64
N THR A 153 8.68 0.17 11.97
CA THR A 153 10.10 0.10 11.57
C THR A 153 10.49 -1.25 10.96
N ILE A 154 11.48 -1.26 10.07
CA ILE A 154 11.99 -2.51 9.49
C ILE A 154 12.56 -3.45 10.56
N HIS A 155 13.15 -2.89 11.64
CA HIS A 155 13.67 -3.68 12.75
C HIS A 155 12.53 -4.45 13.44
N ASP A 156 11.44 -3.78 13.76
CA ASP A 156 10.28 -4.42 14.38
C ASP A 156 9.67 -5.48 13.45
N ALA A 157 9.67 -5.23 12.14
CA ALA A 157 9.18 -6.19 11.16
C ALA A 157 10.04 -7.46 11.15
N ALA A 158 11.36 -7.33 11.25
CA ALA A 158 12.28 -8.46 11.36
C ALA A 158 12.01 -9.26 12.66
N VAL A 159 11.92 -8.58 13.81
CA VAL A 159 11.63 -9.23 15.10
C VAL A 159 10.29 -9.97 15.08
N ILE A 160 9.24 -9.36 14.53
CA ILE A 160 7.92 -10.00 14.38
C ILE A 160 8.02 -11.22 13.46
N SER A 161 8.79 -11.12 12.38
CA SER A 161 8.99 -12.23 11.42
C SER A 161 9.70 -13.42 12.03
N ASP A 162 10.70 -13.19 12.89
CA ASP A 162 11.40 -14.26 13.62
C ASP A 162 10.44 -14.96 14.60
N ASN A 163 9.66 -14.18 15.35
CA ASN A 163 8.65 -14.72 16.27
C ASN A 163 7.55 -15.50 15.54
N TYR A 164 7.11 -15.01 14.38
CA TYR A 164 6.16 -15.70 13.51
C TYR A 164 6.74 -17.04 13.05
N THR A 165 8.00 -17.04 12.62
CA THR A 165 8.70 -18.26 12.20
C THR A 165 8.81 -19.28 13.32
N LEU A 166 9.10 -18.87 14.56
CA LEU A 166 9.21 -19.77 15.71
C LEU A 166 7.86 -20.38 16.12
N SER A 167 6.80 -19.58 16.08
CA SER A 167 5.44 -20.01 16.44
C SER A 167 4.78 -20.86 15.35
N HIS A 168 4.96 -20.51 14.07
CA HIS A 168 4.33 -21.18 12.94
C HIS A 168 5.16 -22.36 12.41
N LYS A 169 6.49 -22.43 12.66
CA LYS A 169 7.28 -23.66 12.42
C LYS A 169 6.81 -24.86 13.26
N ARG A 170 6.12 -24.64 14.38
CA ARG A 170 5.50 -25.74 15.13
C ARG A 170 4.32 -26.39 14.40
N SER A 171 3.67 -25.68 13.48
CA SER A 171 2.59 -26.22 12.62
C SER A 171 3.11 -26.79 11.29
N PHE A 172 4.27 -26.34 10.80
CA PHE A 172 4.86 -26.82 9.53
C PHE A 172 5.82 -28.01 9.67
N LYS A 173 6.07 -28.55 10.89
CA LYS A 173 6.81 -29.80 11.06
C LYS A 173 5.91 -31.02 10.84
N GLY A 174 5.51 -31.17 9.59
CA GLY A 174 4.78 -32.31 9.08
C GLY A 174 5.21 -32.69 7.67
N GLN A 175 6.50 -32.60 7.33
CA GLN A 175 7.08 -33.36 6.23
C GLN A 175 8.61 -33.46 6.32
N ASN A 176 9.09 -34.62 5.88
CA ASN A 176 10.31 -35.31 6.29
C ASN A 176 11.64 -34.55 6.17
N VAL A 177 12.45 -34.79 7.19
CA VAL A 177 13.91 -34.64 7.20
C VAL A 177 14.51 -35.54 6.12
N ASN A 178 15.34 -34.97 5.25
CA ASN A 178 16.51 -35.65 4.69
C ASN A 178 17.68 -34.67 4.72
N THR A 179 18.44 -34.76 5.82
CA THR A 179 19.74 -34.13 5.97
C THR A 179 20.74 -34.80 5.03
N SER A 180 21.13 -34.10 3.97
CA SER A 180 22.34 -34.41 3.21
C SER A 180 23.41 -33.39 3.59
N SER A 181 24.32 -33.84 4.46
CA SER A 181 25.47 -33.09 4.96
C SER A 181 26.42 -32.72 3.81
N GLY A 182 26.41 -31.45 3.40
CA GLY A 182 27.39 -30.86 2.48
C GLY A 182 28.53 -30.20 3.25
N ASN A 183 29.67 -30.88 3.30
CA ASN A 183 30.93 -30.41 3.87
C ASN A 183 31.46 -29.18 3.11
N TYR A 184 31.46 -27.99 3.73
CA TYR A 184 32.27 -26.87 3.27
C TYR A 184 33.54 -26.77 4.13
N LYS A 185 34.65 -27.28 3.60
CA LYS A 185 36.00 -27.04 4.12
C LYS A 185 36.39 -25.60 3.82
N ASN A 186 36.55 -24.80 4.88
CA ASN A 186 37.31 -23.56 4.84
C ASN A 186 38.79 -23.89 4.61
N GLN A 187 39.43 -23.21 3.65
CA GLN A 187 40.88 -23.18 3.51
C GLN A 187 41.34 -21.72 3.52
N SER A 188 41.77 -21.30 4.70
CA SER A 188 42.63 -20.14 4.92
C SER A 188 44.09 -20.59 4.74
N THR A 189 44.84 -19.94 3.85
CA THR A 189 46.31 -19.94 3.89
C THR A 189 46.85 -18.55 3.63
N GLU A 190 47.78 -18.18 4.50
CA GLU A 190 48.46 -16.90 4.62
C GLU A 190 49.50 -16.64 3.51
N ARG A 191 49.70 -15.34 3.32
CA ARG A 191 50.82 -14.55 2.75
C ARG A 191 52.15 -15.26 2.44
N THR A 192 52.76 -14.86 1.31
CA THR A 192 54.17 -14.41 1.26
C THR A 192 54.38 -13.34 0.17
N ASP A 193 55.10 -12.28 0.54
CA ASP A 193 55.65 -11.20 -0.29
C ASP A 193 56.48 -11.69 -1.49
N SER A 194 56.50 -10.91 -2.58
CA SER A 194 57.69 -10.59 -3.42
C SER A 194 57.32 -9.76 -4.65
N LYS A 195 57.71 -8.48 -4.68
CA LYS A 195 57.93 -7.66 -5.89
C LYS A 195 59.26 -8.08 -6.56
N PRO A 196 59.45 -7.92 -7.89
CA PRO A 196 59.94 -6.63 -8.40
C PRO A 196 59.40 -6.16 -9.78
N VAL A 197 59.66 -4.86 -9.96
CA VAL A 197 59.55 -3.91 -11.07
C VAL A 197 59.95 -4.42 -12.46
N ALA A 198 59.21 -3.99 -13.51
CA ALA A 198 59.79 -3.50 -14.77
C ALA A 198 58.80 -2.61 -15.55
N GLN A 199 59.28 -1.42 -15.95
CA GLN A 199 58.66 -0.45 -16.86
C GLN A 199 58.55 -0.99 -18.30
N ASN A 200 57.51 -0.62 -19.05
CA ASN A 200 57.71 0.15 -20.30
C ASN A 200 56.43 0.76 -20.90
N LYS A 201 56.52 2.08 -21.09
CA LYS A 201 56.13 2.93 -22.22
C LYS A 201 54.85 2.69 -23.05
N SER A 202 54.06 3.78 -23.05
CA SER A 202 53.54 4.55 -24.21
C SER A 202 52.73 3.84 -25.28
N GLN A 203 51.48 4.30 -25.48
CA GLN A 203 51.14 5.13 -26.65
C GLN A 203 49.73 5.72 -26.55
N SER A 204 49.65 6.99 -26.93
CA SER A 204 48.47 7.80 -27.21
C SER A 204 47.54 7.15 -28.24
N ILE A 205 46.25 7.53 -28.25
CA ILE A 205 45.53 8.02 -29.44
C ILE A 205 44.29 8.79 -28.96
N GLN A 206 44.18 10.02 -29.44
CA GLN A 206 43.00 10.88 -29.40
C GLN A 206 42.00 10.44 -30.47
N LEU A 207 40.70 10.57 -30.18
CA LEU A 207 39.75 11.40 -30.93
C LEU A 207 38.56 11.72 -30.02
#